data_AF-A0A536K9E0-F1
#
_entry.id   AF-A0A536K9E0-F1
#
_cell.length_a   1.000
_cell.length_b   1.000
_cell.length_c   1.000
_cell.angle_alpha   90.00
_cell.angle_beta   90.00
_cell.angle_gamma   90.00
#
_symmetry.space_group_name_H-M   'P 1'
#
loop_
_entity.id
_entity.type
_entity.pdbx_description
1 polymer ?
#
loop_
_entity_poly.entity_id
_entity_poly.type
_entity_poly.pdbx_seq_one_letter_code
_entity_poly.pdbx_strand_id
1 'polypeptide(L)'
;MRWKKAPPCYDWAARFSDRAELFVQTALNYLHTFAQVLIYLFIAAIILRALASWFIRDYRGLLMGFLFDVTEPVLSPLRRIVPGALGVDFSPMIAVLLLYVLGQFLG
;
A
#
# COMPACT_ATOMS: atom_id res chain seq x y z
N MET A 1 9.32 5.85 -62.92
CA MET A 1 10.23 6.62 -62.03
C MET A 1 9.96 6.15 -60.60
N ARG A 2 10.76 5.21 -60.08
CA ARG A 2 10.52 4.55 -58.78
C ARG A 2 11.35 5.26 -57.72
N TRP A 3 10.73 6.17 -56.97
CA TRP A 3 11.34 6.83 -55.82
C TRP A 3 11.81 5.76 -54.83
N LYS A 4 13.14 5.57 -54.72
CA LYS A 4 13.72 4.74 -53.67
C LYS A 4 13.50 5.50 -52.35
N LYS A 5 12.81 4.87 -51.40
CA LYS A 5 12.70 5.40 -50.02
C LYS A 5 14.10 5.78 -49.55
N ALA A 6 14.27 7.01 -49.07
CA ALA A 6 15.54 7.44 -48.48
C ALA A 6 15.95 6.45 -47.38
N PRO A 7 17.26 6.15 -47.21
CA PRO A 7 17.71 5.38 -46.06
C PRO A 7 17.18 6.08 -44.80
N PRO A 8 16.76 5.35 -43.76
CA PRO A 8 16.23 5.98 -42.56
C PRO A 8 17.27 6.99 -42.05
N CYS A 9 17.02 8.28 -42.26
CA CYS A 9 17.74 9.32 -41.55
C CYS A 9 17.42 9.04 -40.10
N TYR A 10 18.47 8.76 -39.34
CA TYR A 10 18.45 8.30 -37.96
C TYR A 10 17.22 8.81 -37.20
N ASP A 11 16.35 7.91 -36.79
CA ASP A 11 15.13 8.21 -36.02
C ASP A 11 15.50 8.49 -34.56
N TRP A 12 16.33 9.52 -34.35
CA TRP A 12 16.75 9.95 -33.02
C TRP A 12 15.55 10.37 -32.17
N ALA A 13 14.49 10.87 -32.82
CA ALA A 13 13.31 11.39 -32.16
C ALA A 13 12.50 10.24 -31.51
N ALA A 14 12.22 9.15 -32.23
CA ALA A 14 11.51 8.01 -31.63
C ALA A 14 12.35 7.32 -30.57
N ARG A 15 13.66 7.17 -30.79
CA ARG A 15 14.53 6.53 -29.78
C ARG A 15 14.61 7.34 -28.48
N PHE A 16 14.42 8.66 -28.53
CA PHE A 16 14.42 9.51 -27.34
C PHE A 16 13.08 9.45 -26.60
N SER A 17 11.95 9.41 -27.33
CA SER A 17 10.62 9.21 -26.72
C SER A 17 10.51 7.83 -26.06
N ASP A 18 11.01 6.78 -26.72
CA ASP A 18 10.98 5.41 -26.17
C ASP A 18 11.74 5.33 -24.83
N ARG A 19 12.89 6.01 -24.73
CA ARG A 19 13.66 6.03 -23.47
C ARG A 19 12.98 6.86 -22.39
N ALA A 20 12.37 7.99 -22.74
CA ALA A 20 11.59 8.78 -21.79
C ALA A 20 10.41 7.98 -21.22
N GLU A 21 9.71 7.21 -22.05
CA GLU A 21 8.63 6.33 -21.61
C GLU A 21 9.12 5.23 -20.66
N LEU A 22 10.27 4.61 -20.97
CA LEU A 22 10.88 3.60 -20.09
C LEU A 22 11.24 4.18 -18.72
N PHE A 23 11.76 5.42 -18.66
CA PHE A 23 12.06 6.10 -17.39
C PHE A 23 10.80 6.40 -16.58
N VAL A 24 9.76 6.93 -17.24
CA VAL A 24 8.47 7.25 -16.59
C VAL A 24 7.82 5.98 -16.05
N GLN A 25 7.75 4.91 -16.83
CA GLN A 25 7.19 3.63 -16.39
C GLN A 25 7.96 3.03 -15.21
N THR A 26 9.29 3.08 -15.27
CA THR A 26 10.14 2.60 -14.18
C THR A 26 9.87 3.38 -12.89
N ALA A 27 9.78 4.72 -12.97
CA ALA A 27 9.46 5.56 -11.82
C ALA A 27 8.08 5.25 -11.23
N LEU A 28 7.05 5.08 -12.08
CA LEU A 28 5.70 4.73 -11.65
C LEU A 28 5.66 3.36 -10.96
N ASN A 29 6.36 2.36 -11.50
CA ASN A 29 6.44 1.01 -10.91
C ASN A 29 7.10 1.04 -9.52
N TYR A 30 8.17 1.83 -9.35
CA TYR A 30 8.80 2.01 -8.05
C TYR A 30 7.86 2.68 -7.03
N LEU A 31 7.14 3.73 -7.43
CA LEU A 31 6.18 4.42 -6.57
C LEU A 31 5.03 3.49 -6.15
N HIS A 32 4.50 2.72 -7.10
CA HIS A 32 3.42 1.77 -6.85
C HIS A 32 3.86 0.67 -5.87
N THR A 33 5.02 0.05 -6.13
CA THR A 33 5.58 -0.98 -5.25
C THR A 33 5.84 -0.44 -3.84
N PHE A 34 6.39 0.78 -3.75
CA PHE A 34 6.65 1.43 -2.47
C PHE A 34 5.36 1.65 -1.66
N ALA A 35 4.30 2.16 -2.31
CA ALA A 35 3.00 2.33 -1.68
C ALA A 35 2.41 0.99 -1.22
N GLN A 36 2.50 -0.06 -2.05
CA GLN A 36 2.04 -1.41 -1.68
C GLN A 36 2.75 -1.94 -0.44
N VAL A 37 4.08 -1.81 -0.38
CA VAL A 37 4.88 -2.25 0.79
C VAL A 37 4.44 -1.53 2.06
N LEU A 38 4.22 -0.20 2.00
CA LEU A 38 3.73 0.56 3.15
C LEU A 38 2.35 0.08 3.62
N ILE A 39 1.44 -0.19 2.68
CA ILE A 39 0.10 -0.72 2.98
C ILE A 39 0.22 -2.09 3.67
N TYR A 40 1.04 -3.01 3.14
CA TYR A 40 1.24 -4.32 3.75
C TYR A 40 1.86 -4.24 5.14
N LEU A 41 2.81 -3.32 5.35
CA LEU A 41 3.43 -3.11 6.65
C LEU A 41 2.41 -2.58 7.67
N PHE A 42 1.52 -1.69 7.24
CA PHE A 42 0.43 -1.18 8.08
C PHE A 42 -0.60 -2.27 8.43
N ILE A 43 -0.97 -3.12 7.46
CA ILE A 43 -1.82 -4.29 7.69
C ILE A 43 -1.16 -5.22 8.72
N ALA A 44 0.12 -5.53 8.55
CA ALA A 44 0.85 -6.37 9.49
C ALA A 44 0.87 -5.76 10.90
N ALA A 45 1.02 -4.45 11.05
CA ALA A 45 0.96 -3.76 12.33
C ALA A 45 -0.43 -3.86 12.99
N ILE A 46 -1.51 -3.70 12.23
CA ILE A 46 -2.88 -3.86 12.74
C ILE A 46 -3.13 -5.30 13.19
N ILE A 47 -2.71 -6.28 12.38
CA ILE A 47 -2.83 -7.71 12.74
C ILE A 47 -2.01 -8.01 13.99
N LEU A 48 -0.77 -7.51 14.08
CA LEU A 48 0.08 -7.71 15.25
C LEU A 48 -0.55 -7.12 16.50
N ARG A 49 -1.12 -5.92 16.42
CA ARG A 49 -1.87 -5.28 17.52
C ARG A 49 -3.09 -6.11 17.93
N ALA A 50 -3.80 -6.67 16.97
CA ALA A 50 -4.96 -7.53 17.21
C ALA A 50 -4.61 -8.86 17.87
N LEU A 51 -3.56 -9.51 17.40
CA LEU A 51 -3.06 -10.73 18.02
C LEU A 51 -2.51 -10.43 19.41
N ALA A 52 -1.78 -9.33 19.56
CA ALA A 52 -1.26 -8.89 20.85
C ALA A 52 -2.39 -8.62 21.86
N SER A 53 -3.55 -8.09 21.46
CA SER A 53 -4.67 -7.86 22.40
C SER A 53 -5.30 -9.15 22.95
N TRP A 54 -5.14 -10.30 22.26
CA TRP A 54 -5.56 -11.60 22.78
C TRP A 54 -4.63 -12.18 23.83
N PHE A 55 -3.32 -11.97 23.70
CA PHE A 55 -2.33 -12.53 24.62
C PHE A 55 -1.89 -11.56 25.71
N ILE A 56 -1.87 -10.26 25.41
CA ILE A 56 -1.35 -9.18 26.25
C ILE A 56 -2.54 -8.35 26.74
N ARG A 57 -2.88 -8.53 28.03
CA ARG A 57 -3.95 -7.78 28.69
C ARG A 57 -3.45 -6.44 29.27
N ASP A 58 -2.14 -6.27 29.42
CA ASP A 58 -1.50 -5.05 29.93
C ASP A 58 -0.78 -4.30 28.80
N TYR A 59 -1.29 -3.13 28.43
CA TYR A 59 -0.85 -2.32 27.27
C TYR A 59 0.37 -1.43 27.57
N ARG A 60 1.00 -1.57 28.75
CA ARG A 60 2.07 -0.67 29.22
C ARG A 60 3.46 -0.90 28.61
N GLY A 61 3.64 -1.92 27.77
CA GLY A 61 4.93 -2.24 27.14
C GLY A 61 5.27 -1.36 25.93
N LEU A 62 6.56 -1.11 25.70
CA LEU A 62 7.09 -0.27 24.59
C LEU A 62 6.53 -0.67 23.22
N LEU A 63 6.48 -1.96 22.93
CA LEU A 63 5.98 -2.50 21.65
C LEU A 63 4.49 -2.19 21.45
N MET A 64 3.69 -2.35 22.51
CA MET A 64 2.25 -2.16 22.42
C MET A 64 1.85 -0.69 22.38
N GLY A 65 2.59 0.17 23.10
CA GLY A 65 2.48 1.63 22.98
C GLY A 65 2.81 2.11 21.56
N PHE A 66 3.92 1.65 20.99
CA PHE A 66 4.29 1.98 19.60
C PHE A 66 3.22 1.53 18.59
N LEU A 67 2.74 0.29 18.70
CA LEU A 67 1.67 -0.22 17.83
C LEU A 67 0.39 0.60 17.98
N PHE A 68 0.03 0.99 19.21
CA PHE A 68 -1.12 1.84 19.47
C PHE A 68 -0.94 3.21 18.81
N ASP A 69 0.17 3.89 19.05
CA ASP A 69 0.43 5.25 18.53
C ASP A 69 0.45 5.31 17.00
N VAL A 70 1.03 4.29 16.36
CA VAL A 70 1.10 4.22 14.89
C VAL A 70 -0.27 3.93 14.27
N THR A 71 -1.08 3.07 14.91
CA THR A 71 -2.35 2.63 14.34
C THR A 71 -3.54 3.50 14.75
N GLU A 72 -3.42 4.30 15.82
CA GLU A 72 -4.54 5.05 16.38
C GLU A 72 -5.08 6.21 15.52
N PRO A 73 -4.26 7.00 14.79
CA PRO A 73 -4.77 8.03 13.90
C PRO A 73 -5.76 7.49 12.86
N VAL A 74 -5.56 6.24 12.44
CA VAL A 74 -6.40 5.55 11.44
C VAL A 74 -7.56 4.81 12.10
N LEU A 75 -7.34 4.16 13.24
CA LEU A 75 -8.36 3.38 13.95
C LEU A 75 -9.36 4.24 14.74
N SER A 76 -8.96 5.43 15.20
CA SER A 76 -9.80 6.36 15.97
C SER A 76 -11.10 6.76 15.23
N PRO A 77 -11.08 7.19 13.95
CA PRO A 77 -12.32 7.46 13.22
C PRO A 77 -13.14 6.19 12.95
N LEU A 78 -12.49 5.03 12.74
CA LEU A 78 -13.17 3.75 12.51
C LEU A 78 -13.94 3.26 13.74
N ARG A 79 -13.40 3.45 14.95
CA ARG A 79 -14.10 3.08 16.21
C ARG A 79 -15.37 3.88 16.48
N ARG A 80 -15.54 5.04 15.85
CA ARG A 80 -16.78 5.82 15.93
C ARG A 80 -17.91 5.19 15.11
N ILE A 81 -17.56 4.41 14.08
CA ILE A 81 -18.51 3.76 13.17
C ILE A 81 -18.82 2.34 13.65
N VAL A 82 -17.82 1.65 14.22
CA VAL A 82 -17.98 0.31 14.79
C VAL A 82 -17.66 0.38 16.29
N PRO A 83 -18.65 0.68 17.15
CA PRO A 83 -18.45 0.60 18.60
C PRO A 83 -18.18 -0.86 18.97
N GLY A 84 -17.02 -1.12 19.56
CA GLY A 84 -16.47 -2.45 19.79
C GLY A 84 -17.43 -3.38 20.54
N ALA A 85 -17.85 -4.46 19.88
CA ALA A 85 -18.46 -5.58 20.57
C ALA A 85 -17.34 -6.40 21.25
N LEU A 86 -17.44 -6.52 22.59
CA LEU A 86 -17.00 -7.68 23.37
C LEU A 86 -15.51 -7.89 23.69
N GLY A 87 -14.66 -6.86 23.76
CA GLY A 87 -13.28 -7.04 24.27
C GLY A 87 -12.41 -8.03 23.46
N VAL A 88 -12.92 -8.45 22.31
CA VAL A 88 -12.25 -9.16 21.22
C VAL A 88 -12.52 -8.28 20.02
N ASP A 89 -11.49 -7.56 19.59
CA ASP A 89 -11.60 -6.62 18.49
C ASP A 89 -11.77 -7.41 17.19
N PHE A 90 -12.97 -7.39 16.59
CA PHE A 90 -13.25 -7.89 15.22
C PHE A 90 -12.91 -6.87 14.13
N SER A 91 -12.63 -5.63 14.54
CA SER A 91 -12.05 -4.54 13.75
C SER A 91 -10.90 -4.97 12.81
N PRO A 92 -9.98 -5.87 13.20
CA PRO A 92 -8.86 -6.32 12.37
C PRO A 92 -9.30 -7.16 11.16
N MET A 93 -10.29 -8.04 11.33
CA MET A 93 -10.86 -8.81 10.21
C MET A 93 -11.52 -7.90 9.19
N ILE A 94 -12.27 -6.90 9.65
CA ILE A 94 -12.95 -5.92 8.80
C ILE A 94 -11.93 -5.03 8.08
N ALA A 95 -10.87 -4.60 8.78
CA ALA A 95 -9.78 -3.81 8.19
C ALA A 95 -9.01 -4.60 7.11
N VAL A 96 -8.68 -5.86 7.38
CA VAL A 96 -8.01 -6.75 6.41
C VAL A 96 -8.88 -6.97 5.18
N LEU A 97 -10.19 -7.18 5.36
CA LEU A 97 -11.12 -7.35 4.25
C LEU A 97 -11.21 -6.09 3.38
N LEU A 98 -11.37 -4.91 4.00
CA LEU A 98 -11.45 -3.64 3.28
C LEU A 98 -10.16 -3.34 2.51
N LEU A 99 -9.00 -3.56 3.12
CA LEU A 99 -7.70 -3.28 2.49
C LEU A 99 -7.33 -4.32 1.42
N TYR A 100 -7.70 -5.59 1.59
CA TYR A 100 -7.55 -6.60 0.54
C TYR A 100 -8.35 -6.22 -0.69
N VAL A 101 -9.62 -5.83 -0.50
CA VAL A 101 -10.49 -5.36 -1.58
C VAL A 101 -9.88 -4.13 -2.24
N LEU A 102 -9.44 -3.13 -1.46
CA LEU A 102 -8.79 -1.94 -2.00
C LEU A 102 -7.51 -2.26 -2.80
N GLY A 103 -6.68 -3.18 -2.29
CA GLY A 103 -5.45 -3.61 -2.95
C GLY A 103 -5.69 -4.35 -4.26
N GLN A 104 -6.77 -5.13 -4.36
CA GLN A 104 -7.20 -5.75 -5.61
C GLN A 104 -7.71 -4.74 -6.63
N PHE A 105 -8.25 -3.60 -6.18
CA PHE A 105 -8.67 -2.52 -7.08
C PHE A 105 -7.53 -1.59 -7.51
N LEU A 106 -6.40 -1.61 -6.80
CA LEU A 106 -5.21 -0.78 -7.06
C LEU A 106 -4.04 -1.55 -7.72
N GLY A 107 -4.17 -2.86 -7.87
CA GLY A 107 -3.29 -3.72 -8.67
C GLY A 107 -3.80 -3.83 -10.10
#